data_AF-A0A7G8G1H3-F1
#
_entry.id   AF-A0A7G8G1H3-F1
#
_cell.length_a   1.000
_cell.length_b   1.000
_cell.length_c   1.000
_cell.angle_alpha   90.00
_cell.angle_beta   90.00
_cell.angle_gamma   90.00
#
_symmetry.space_group_name_H-M   'P 1'
#
loop_
_entity.id
_entity.type
_entity.pdbx_description
1 polymer ?
#
loop_
_entity_poly.entity_id
_entity_poly.type
_entity_poly.pdbx_seq_one_letter_code
_entity_poly.pdbx_strand_id
1 'polypeptide(L)' 'MLLQIKPDTATQHAQFFLVSYWRLSARLGKPVRQQRMLRQLGIKVWINLQKIGWQRCTPPN' A
#
# COMPACT_ATOMS: atom_id res chain seq x y z
N MET A 1 3.78 11.65 -2.96
CA MET A 1 4.15 10.46 -2.15
C MET A 1 3.58 9.23 -2.87
N LEU A 2 4.28 8.09 -2.97
CA LEU A 2 3.70 6.88 -3.60
C LEU A 2 3.47 5.80 -2.56
N LEU A 3 2.29 5.20 -2.58
CA LEU A 3 1.91 4.10 -1.71
C LEU A 3 1.33 2.96 -2.55
N GLN A 4 1.82 1.75 -2.30
CA GLN A 4 1.30 0.53 -2.92
C GLN A 4 0.72 -0.35 -1.83
N ILE A 5 -0.49 -0.86 -2.08
CA ILE A 5 -1.14 -1.87 -1.26
C ILE A 5 -1.33 -3.10 -2.14
N LYS A 6 -0.81 -4.25 -1.71
CA LYS A 6 -1.00 -5.53 -2.41
C LYS A 6 -1.31 -6.65 -1.42
N PRO A 7 -2.01 -7.72 -1.84
CA PRO A 7 -2.11 -8.96 -1.08
C PRO A 7 -0.74 -9.44 -0.61
N ASP A 8 -0.68 -9.89 0.64
CA ASP A 8 0.50 -10.51 1.24
C ASP A 8 0.18 -11.95 1.67
N THR A 9 1.21 -12.73 1.96
CA THR A 9 1.07 -14.14 2.34
C THR A 9 0.11 -14.28 3.52
N ALA A 10 -0.93 -15.09 3.33
CA ALA A 10 -1.90 -15.39 4.38
C ALA A 10 -1.31 -16.37 5.41
N THR A 11 -1.90 -16.40 6.60
CA THR A 11 -1.73 -17.49 7.56
C THR A 11 -3.05 -18.26 7.67
N GLN A 12 -3.05 -19.38 8.40
CA GLN A 12 -4.26 -20.18 8.64
C GLN A 12 -5.40 -19.35 9.29
N HIS A 13 -5.06 -18.32 10.06
CA HIS A 13 -6.02 -17.55 10.84
C HIS A 13 -6.24 -16.13 10.34
N ALA A 14 -5.45 -15.64 9.38
CA ALA A 14 -5.53 -14.24 8.95
C ALA A 14 -5.02 -13.99 7.54
N GLN A 15 -5.64 -12.98 6.90
CA GLN A 15 -5.21 -12.44 5.62
C GLN A 15 -4.50 -11.11 5.83
N PHE A 16 -3.50 -10.85 5.00
CA PHE A 16 -2.63 -9.68 5.14
C PHE A 16 -2.52 -8.90 3.83
N PHE A 17 -2.22 -7.62 3.98
CA PHE A 17 -1.75 -6.75 2.92
C PHE A 17 -0.35 -6.25 3.25
N LEU A 18 0.47 -6.11 2.22
CA LEU A 18 1.74 -5.42 2.29
C LEU A 18 1.52 -3.99 1.80
N VAL A 19 1.80 -3.03 2.68
CA VAL A 19 1.82 -1.61 2.37
C VAL A 19 3.25 -1.19 2.17
N SER A 20 3.59 -0.73 0.97
CA SER A 20 4.91 -0.22 0.63
C SER A 20 4.85 1.26 0.36
N TYR A 21 5.85 1.98 0.84
CA TYR A 21 5.91 3.44 0.81
C TYR A 21 7.17 3.93 0.09
N TRP A 22 7.03 4.84 -0.87
CA TRP A 22 8.15 5.50 -1.55
C TRP A 22 8.03 7.03 -1.52
N ARG A 23 9.18 7.69 -1.39
CA ARG A 23 9.30 9.11 -1.74
C ARG A 23 9.23 9.25 -3.26
N LEU A 24 8.49 10.25 -3.73
CA LEU A 24 8.46 10.55 -5.17
C LEU A 24 9.84 11.02 -5.60
N SER A 25 10.39 10.36 -6.61
CA SER A 25 11.68 10.69 -7.22
C SER A 25 11.67 10.21 -8.66
N ALA A 26 12.60 10.72 -9.48
CA ALA A 26 12.68 10.37 -10.90
C ALA A 26 12.87 8.87 -11.16
N ARG A 27 13.42 8.13 -10.19
CA ARG A 27 13.56 6.66 -10.24
C ARG A 27 13.06 6.06 -8.94
N LEU A 28 11.97 5.30 -9.02
CA LEU A 28 11.47 4.53 -7.89
C LEU A 28 12.46 3.41 -7.53
N GLY A 29 13.22 3.61 -6.45
CA GLY A 29 14.09 2.60 -5.88
C GLY A 29 13.35 1.64 -4.93
N LYS A 30 14.05 1.17 -3.90
CA LYS A 30 13.41 0.37 -2.84
C LYS A 30 12.44 1.24 -2.03
N PRO A 31 11.33 0.65 -1.53
CA PRO A 31 10.43 1.36 -0.64
C PRO A 31 11.17 1.82 0.62
N VAL A 32 10.87 3.04 1.07
CA VAL A 32 11.35 3.64 2.30
C VAL A 32 10.82 2.89 3.52
N ARG A 33 9.59 2.37 3.42
CA ARG A 33 8.99 1.52 4.45
C ARG A 33 8.13 0.44 3.79
N GLN A 34 8.18 -0.75 4.36
CA GLN A 34 7.24 -1.83 4.06
C GLN A 34 6.63 -2.32 5.37
N GLN A 35 5.31 -2.47 5.38
CA GLN A 35 4.59 -2.90 6.57
C GLN A 35 3.53 -3.91 6.19
N ARG A 36 3.51 -5.02 6.93
CA ARG A 36 2.45 -6.02 6.87
C ARG A 36 1.29 -5.58 7.75
N MET A 37 0.07 -5.62 7.21
CA MET A 37 -1.14 -5.20 7.90
C MET A 37 -2.24 -6.24 7.71
N LEU A 38 -3.08 -6.44 8.74
CA LEU A 38 -4.28 -7.27 8.58
C LEU A 38 -5.19 -6.70 7.49
N ARG A 39 -5.81 -7.59 6.71
CA ARG A 39 -6.68 -7.21 5.59
C ARG A 39 -7.75 -6.19 5.99
N GLN A 40 -8.41 -6.40 7.13
CA GLN A 40 -9.44 -5.51 7.65
C GLN A 40 -8.92 -4.09 7.92
N LEU A 41 -7.70 -3.97 8.44
CA LEU A 41 -7.05 -2.69 8.68
C LEU A 41 -6.63 -2.04 7.36
N GLY A 42 -6.07 -2.81 6.41
CA GLY A 42 -5.69 -2.29 5.10
C GLY A 42 -6.87 -1.77 4.28
N ILE A 43 -8.05 -2.39 4.36
CA ILE A 43 -9.29 -1.87 3.74
C ILE A 43 -9.64 -0.50 4.33
N LYS A 44 -9.62 -0.36 5.66
CA LYS A 44 -9.90 0.93 6.32
C LYS A 44 -8.90 2.01 5.89
N VAL A 45 -7.61 1.67 5.82
CA VAL A 45 -6.56 2.58 5.35
C VAL A 45 -6.82 3.02 3.92
N TRP A 46 -7.13 2.08 3.02
CA TRP A 46 -7.42 2.40 1.61
C TRP A 46 -8.60 3.37 1.47
N ILE A 47 -9.71 3.11 2.16
CA ILE A 47 -10.89 3.99 2.15
C ILE A 47 -10.52 5.37 2.71
N ASN A 48 -9.75 5.42 3.80
CA ASN A 48 -9.35 6.70 4.39
C ASN A 48 -8.45 7.51 3.45
N LEU A 49 -7.50 6.85 2.78
CA LEU A 49 -6.62 7.50 1.79
C LEU A 49 -7.43 8.16 0.69
N GLN A 50 -8.46 7.48 0.16
CA GLN A 50 -9.36 8.08 -0.83
C GLN A 50 -10.09 9.31 -0.29
N LYS A 51 -10.53 9.29 0.97
CA LYS A 51 -11.21 10.43 1.60
C LYS A 51 -10.30 11.66 1.79
N ILE A 52 -9.02 11.44 2.11
CA ILE A 52 -8.04 12.52 2.30
C ILE A 52 -7.34 12.94 1.00
N GLY A 53 -7.94 12.62 -0.16
CA GLY A 53 -7.51 13.14 -1.46
C GLY A 53 -6.41 12.32 -2.15
N TRP A 54 -6.06 11.13 -1.67
CA TRP A 54 -5.16 10.25 -2.42
C TRP A 54 -5.87 9.66 -3.63
N GLN A 55 -5.18 9.71 -4.76
CA GLN A 55 -5.68 9.19 -6.02
C GLN A 55 -4.91 7.92 -6.41
N ARG A 56 -5.61 7.01 -7.08
CA ARG A 56 -5.00 5.80 -7.62
C ARG A 56 -4.10 6.19 -8.80
N CYS A 57 -2.83 5.81 -8.73
CA CYS A 57 -1.91 5.99 -9.85
C CYS A 57 -2.08 4.86 -10.87
N THR A 58 -2.01 5.19 -12.16
CA THR A 58 -1.74 4.22 -13.21
C THR A 58 -0.24 3.99 -13.31
N PRO A 59 0.24 2.73 -13.40
CA PRO A 59 1.64 2.49 -13.72
C PRO A 59 1.95 3.13 -15.08
N PRO A 60 3.16 3.69 -15.28
CA PRO A 60 3.59 4.13 -16.60
C PRO A 60 3.59 2.93 -17.55
N ASN A 61 3.06 3.12 -18.76
CA ASN A 61 3.11 2.14 -19.85
C ASN A 61 4.55 1.81 -20.23
#